data_AF-A0A0C9URT7-F1
#
_entry.id   AF-A0A0C9URT7-F1
#
_cell.length_a   1.000
_cell.length_b   1.000
_cell.length_c   1.000
_cell.angle_alpha   90.00
_cell.angle_beta   90.00
_cell.angle_gamma   90.00
#
_symmetry.space_group_name_H-M   'P 1'
#
loop_
_entity.id
_entity.type
_entity.pdbx_description
1 polymer ?
#
loop_
_entity_poly.entity_id
_entity_poly.type
_entity_poly.pdbx_seq_one_letter_code
_entity_poly.pdbx_strand_id
1 'polypeptide(L)'
;VSLAFLVIPFSIATSRKKYRGRHLPGPRALPFIDNILDLPAHSLLKTLLQWANEFGESQLAFRVLQNNLIILNIMEAVSEVLNKRKHLYSNRP
;
A
#
# COMPACT_ATOMS: atom_id res chain seq x y z
N VAL A 1 -34.66 2.49 -13.24
CA VAL A 1 -34.58 2.23 -11.77
C VAL A 1 -33.58 1.12 -11.43
N SER A 2 -33.47 0.04 -12.21
CA SER A 2 -32.60 -1.12 -11.90
C SER A 2 -31.08 -0.87 -11.89
N LEU A 3 -30.54 -0.07 -12.83
CA LEU A 3 -29.09 0.21 -12.89
C LEU A 3 -28.58 1.05 -11.72
N ALA A 4 -29.40 1.95 -11.18
CA ALA A 4 -29.01 2.81 -10.06
C ALA A 4 -28.71 2.01 -8.79
N PHE A 5 -29.43 0.91 -8.55
CA PHE A 5 -29.20 0.02 -7.42
C PHE A 5 -27.88 -0.75 -7.48
N LEU A 6 -27.26 -0.87 -8.66
CA LEU A 6 -25.95 -1.51 -8.82
C LEU A 6 -24.81 -0.47 -8.79
N VAL A 7 -25.04 0.71 -9.37
CA VAL A 7 -24.05 1.80 -9.42
C VAL A 7 -23.77 2.39 -8.04
N ILE A 8 -24.79 2.52 -7.17
CA ILE A 8 -24.62 3.06 -5.82
C ILE A 8 -23.73 2.18 -4.93
N PRO A 9 -23.98 0.86 -4.75
CA PRO A 9 -23.08 0.01 -3.98
C PRO A 9 -21.72 -0.15 -4.66
N PHE A 10 -21.64 -0.15 -6.00
CA PHE A 10 -20.36 -0.14 -6.70
C PHE A 10 -19.57 1.15 -6.43
N SER A 11 -20.22 2.31 -6.45
CA SER A 11 -19.60 3.60 -6.13
C SER A 11 -19.19 3.69 -4.67
N ILE A 12 -20.00 3.17 -3.74
CA ILE A 12 -19.65 3.08 -2.31
C ILE A 12 -18.49 2.10 -2.07
N ALA A 13 -18.49 0.94 -2.74
CA ALA A 13 -17.41 -0.05 -2.66
C ALA A 13 -16.09 0.44 -3.29
N THR A 14 -16.19 1.29 -4.32
CA THR A 14 -15.03 1.97 -4.93
C THR A 14 -14.67 3.29 -4.26
N SER A 15 -15.51 3.79 -3.33
CA SER A 15 -15.26 5.00 -2.55
C SER A 15 -14.14 4.73 -1.56
N ARG A 16 -12.91 4.96 -2.02
CA ARG A 16 -11.68 4.79 -1.25
C ARG A 16 -11.77 5.72 -0.04
N LYS A 17 -11.72 5.17 1.19
CA LYS A 17 -11.37 5.99 2.37
C LYS A 17 -10.02 6.66 2.07
N LYS A 18 -10.03 7.97 1.80
CA LYS A 18 -8.82 8.79 1.79
C LYS A 18 -8.15 8.58 3.15
N TYR A 19 -6.97 7.96 3.18
CA TYR A 19 -6.14 7.97 4.38
C TYR A 19 -5.97 9.44 4.78
N ARG A 20 -6.43 9.80 5.97
CA ARG A 20 -6.34 11.16 6.54
C ARG A 20 -4.90 11.49 7.01
N GLY A 21 -3.89 11.04 6.26
CA GLY A 21 -2.47 11.26 6.55
C GLY A 21 -1.71 11.64 5.28
N ARG A 22 -0.44 12.04 5.45
CA ARG A 22 0.50 12.32 4.35
C ARG A 22 0.42 11.16 3.36
N HIS A 23 0.08 11.44 2.11
CA HIS A 23 0.01 10.44 1.05
C HIS A 23 1.44 9.93 0.83
N LEU A 24 1.71 8.72 1.31
CA LEU A 24 2.95 8.03 0.95
C LEU A 24 2.88 7.68 -0.53
N PRO A 25 3.95 7.92 -1.30
CA PRO A 25 3.95 7.62 -2.71
C PRO A 25 3.91 6.11 -2.93
N GLY A 26 3.25 5.67 -4.01
CA GLY A 26 3.18 4.27 -4.36
C GLY A 26 2.06 3.92 -5.35
N PRO A 27 2.05 2.66 -5.83
CA PRO A 27 1.12 2.20 -6.83
C PRO A 27 -0.32 2.20 -6.30
N ARG A 28 -1.22 2.72 -7.15
CA ARG A 28 -2.64 2.83 -6.82
C ARG A 28 -3.31 1.47 -6.94
N ALA A 29 -3.64 0.89 -5.80
CA ALA A 29 -4.48 -0.31 -5.70
C ALA A 29 -5.75 -0.23 -6.55
N LEU A 30 -6.07 -1.31 -7.28
CA LEU A 30 -7.33 -1.46 -8.03
C LEU A 30 -8.50 -1.79 -7.08
N PRO A 31 -9.74 -1.38 -7.42
CA PRO A 31 -10.92 -1.83 -6.67
C PRO A 31 -11.03 -3.36 -6.74
N PHE A 32 -11.29 -4.00 -5.59
CA PHE A 32 -11.46 -5.45 -5.37
C PHE A 32 -10.20 -6.33 -5.49
N ILE A 33 -9.32 -6.09 -6.46
CA ILE A 33 -8.14 -6.96 -6.71
C ILE A 33 -6.86 -6.43 -6.03
N ASP A 34 -6.87 -5.17 -5.58
CA ASP A 34 -5.72 -4.52 -4.92
C ASP A 34 -4.47 -4.50 -5.84
N ASN A 35 -3.25 -4.33 -5.32
CA ASN A 35 -2.01 -4.48 -6.11
C ASN A 35 -1.52 -5.95 -6.21
N ILE A 36 -2.39 -6.95 -6.01
CA ILE A 36 -1.97 -8.37 -6.00
C ILE A 36 -1.44 -8.80 -7.37
N LEU A 37 -2.07 -8.35 -8.45
CA LEU A 37 -1.64 -8.66 -9.82
C LEU A 37 -0.28 -8.08 -10.15
N ASP A 38 0.06 -6.94 -9.55
CA ASP A 38 1.33 -6.27 -9.77
C ASP A 38 2.45 -6.80 -8.87
N LEU A 39 2.12 -7.69 -7.90
CA LEU A 39 3.04 -8.30 -6.94
C LEU A 39 3.15 -9.82 -7.13
N PRO A 40 3.80 -10.28 -8.21
CA PRO A 40 4.11 -11.69 -8.38
C PRO A 40 5.07 -12.19 -7.29
N ALA A 41 4.71 -13.28 -6.60
CA ALA A 41 5.50 -13.82 -5.50
C ALA A 41 6.95 -14.17 -5.89
N HIS A 42 7.18 -14.63 -7.13
CA HIS A 42 8.50 -15.02 -7.62
C HIS A 42 9.43 -13.83 -7.91
N SER A 43 8.88 -12.64 -8.17
CA SER A 43 9.67 -11.44 -8.49
C SER A 43 9.33 -10.23 -7.63
N LEU A 44 8.82 -10.49 -6.42
CA LEU A 44 8.42 -9.47 -5.46
C LEU A 44 9.53 -8.43 -5.25
N LEU A 45 10.76 -8.87 -4.94
CA LEU A 45 11.89 -7.95 -4.73
C LEU A 45 12.17 -7.07 -5.96
N LYS A 46 12.07 -7.62 -7.17
CA LYS A 46 12.28 -6.87 -8.41
C LYS A 46 11.21 -5.80 -8.60
N THR A 47 9.94 -6.15 -8.39
CA THR A 47 8.81 -5.21 -8.43
C THR A 47 8.99 -4.10 -7.39
N LEU A 48 9.36 -4.45 -6.16
CA LEU A 48 9.55 -3.48 -5.09
C LEU A 48 10.69 -2.49 -5.39
N LEU A 49 11.80 -2.97 -5.95
CA LEU A 49 12.91 -2.12 -6.40
C LEU A 49 12.47 -1.20 -7.57
N GLN A 50 11.70 -1.73 -8.52
CA GLN A 50 11.16 -0.94 -9.61
C GLN A 50 10.25 0.19 -9.09
N TRP A 51 9.36 -0.13 -8.14
CA TRP A 51 8.49 0.87 -7.52
C TRP A 51 9.24 1.87 -6.64
N ALA A 52 10.31 1.46 -5.98
CA ALA A 52 11.18 2.39 -5.25
C ALA A 52 11.80 3.42 -6.22
N ASN A 53 12.22 2.99 -7.41
CA ASN A 53 12.72 3.90 -8.44
C ASN A 53 11.61 4.80 -9.02
N GLU A 54 10.40 4.28 -9.20
CA GLU A 54 9.29 4.97 -9.87
C GLU A 54 8.56 5.97 -8.95
N PHE A 55 8.35 5.63 -7.69
CA PHE A 55 7.55 6.42 -6.74
C PHE A 55 8.40 7.17 -5.70
N GLY A 56 9.70 6.87 -5.61
CA GLY A 56 10.65 7.59 -4.77
C GLY A 56 11.40 6.67 -3.80
N GLU A 57 12.69 6.97 -3.62
CA GLU A 57 13.65 6.09 -2.96
C GLU A 57 13.43 5.91 -1.45
N SER A 58 12.67 6.78 -0.78
CA SER A 58 12.63 6.82 0.68
C SER A 58 11.56 5.92 1.31
N GLN A 59 10.30 6.06 0.88
CA GLN A 59 9.16 5.39 1.51
C GLN A 59 8.10 5.08 0.47
N LEU A 60 7.73 3.80 0.35
CA LEU A 60 6.72 3.33 -0.60
C LEU A 60 5.55 2.75 0.19
N ALA A 61 4.32 3.16 -0.11
CA ALA A 61 3.13 2.55 0.46
C ALA A 61 2.23 1.98 -0.62
N PHE A 62 1.79 0.74 -0.41
CA PHE A 62 0.89 0.05 -1.31
C PHE A 62 0.01 -0.91 -0.51
N ARG A 63 -1.09 -1.35 -1.11
CA ARG A 63 -2.04 -2.25 -0.47
C ARG A 63 -2.05 -3.60 -1.17
N VAL A 64 -2.15 -4.66 -0.37
CA VAL A 64 -2.25 -6.07 -0.79
C VAL A 64 -3.23 -6.77 0.12
N LEU A 65 -4.22 -7.48 -0.43
CA LEU A 65 -5.17 -8.29 0.36
C LEU A 65 -5.83 -7.47 1.48
N GLN A 66 -6.20 -6.21 1.22
CA GLN A 66 -6.74 -5.26 2.22
C GLN A 66 -5.76 -4.80 3.31
N ASN A 67 -4.55 -5.32 3.33
CA ASN A 67 -3.48 -4.88 4.22
C ASN A 67 -2.69 -3.73 3.58
N ASN A 68 -2.43 -2.69 4.36
CA ASN A 68 -1.57 -1.60 3.91
C ASN A 68 -0.13 -1.93 4.27
N LEU A 69 0.69 -2.13 3.24
CA LEU A 69 2.10 -2.40 3.37
C LEU A 69 2.87 -1.10 3.13
N ILE A 70 3.84 -0.87 4.00
CA ILE A 70 4.77 0.26 3.90
C ILE A 70 6.17 -0.36 3.78
N ILE A 71 6.87 -0.01 2.71
CA ILE A 71 8.26 -0.38 2.47
C ILE A 71 9.15 0.82 2.76
N LEU A 72 10.23 0.55 3.47
CA LEU A 72 11.28 1.49 3.80
C LEU A 72 12.51 1.08 3.00
N ASN A 73 12.99 1.95 2.12
CA ASN A 73 14.11 1.66 1.23
C ASN A 73 15.39 2.43 1.62
N ILE A 74 15.29 3.44 2.50
CA ILE A 74 16.45 4.14 3.08
C ILE A 74 16.78 3.64 4.49
N MET A 75 18.07 3.61 4.80
CA MET A 75 18.60 3.05 6.04
C MET A 75 18.16 3.85 7.28
N GLU A 76 18.04 5.17 7.12
CA GLU A 76 17.60 6.08 8.18
C GLU A 76 16.16 5.76 8.61
N ALA A 77 15.26 5.51 7.66
CA ALA A 77 13.87 5.18 7.95
C ALA A 77 13.74 3.80 8.59
N VAL A 78 14.52 2.83 8.10
CA VAL A 78 14.60 1.48 8.71
C VAL A 78 15.05 1.58 10.17
N SER A 79 16.13 2.31 10.43
CA SER A 79 16.65 2.51 11.79
C SER A 79 15.66 3.26 12.69
N GLU A 80 14.96 4.26 12.16
CA GLU A 80 13.94 4.98 12.91
C GLU A 80 12.79 4.05 13.34
N VAL A 81 12.30 3.21 12.44
CA VAL A 81 11.18 2.29 12.74
C VAL A 81 11.62 1.15 13.64
N LEU A 82 12.72 0.47 13.31
CA LEU A 82 13.17 -0.74 14.00
C LEU A 82 13.89 -0.46 15.33
N ASN A 83 14.60 0.66 15.47
CA ASN A 83 15.32 0.97 16.71
C ASN A 83 14.53 1.96 17.58
N LYS A 84 14.20 3.13 17.04
CA LYS A 84 13.62 4.23 17.83
C LYS A 84 12.14 4.00 18.15
N ARG A 85 11.36 3.49 17.18
CA ARG A 85 9.91 3.31 17.29
C ARG A 85 9.49 1.86 17.48
N LYS A 86 10.41 0.97 17.87
CA LYS A 86 10.15 -0.46 18.04
C LYS A 86 8.88 -0.75 18.85
N HIS A 87 8.63 -0.01 19.95
CA HIS A 87 7.47 -0.24 20.82
C HIS A 87 6.11 0.00 20.12
N LEU A 88 6.07 0.82 19.07
CA LEU A 88 4.85 1.10 18.28
C LEU A 88 4.58 0.03 17.22
N TYR A 89 5.63 -0.63 16.73
CA TYR A 89 5.58 -1.52 15.56
C TYR A 89 5.95 -2.98 15.88
N SER A 90 6.35 -3.29 17.12
CA SER A 90 6.74 -4.65 17.55
C SER A 90 5.54 -5.54 17.88
N ASN A 91 4.47 -5.46 17.10
CA ASN A 91 3.38 -6.40 17.23
C ASN A 91 3.73 -7.64 16.38
N ARG A 92 4.02 -8.77 17.04
CA ARG A 92 4.20 -10.05 16.37
C ARG A 92 2.85 -10.78 16.35
N PRO A 93 2.24 -11.02 15.18
CA PRO A 93 1.12 -11.94 15.06
C PRO A 93 1.53 -13.39 15.38
#